data_AF-A0A957V8Y5-F1
#
_entry.id   AF-A0A957V8Y5-F1
#
_cell.length_a   1.000
_cell.length_b   1.000
_cell.length_c   1.000
_cell.angle_alpha   90.00
_cell.angle_beta   90.00
_cell.angle_gamma   90.00
#
_symmetry.space_group_name_H-M   'P 1'
#
loop_
_entity.id
_entity.type
_entity.pdbx_description
1 polymer ?
#
loop_
_entity_poly.entity_id
_entity_poly.type
_entity_poly.pdbx_seq_one_letter_code
_entity_poly.pdbx_strand_id
1 'polypeptide(L)'
;TESQIQAALQLILKQRTSIVIAHRLSTVKAADRILVLERGRIIEEGSHDSLMARGGHYAALYETYFRHQSLEFLESRRRSAETA
;
A
#
# COMPACT_ATOMS: atom_id res chain seq x y z
N THR A 1 -5.04 3.30 -17.17
CA THR A 1 -3.58 3.53 -17.14
C THR A 1 -2.90 2.95 -15.90
N GLU A 2 -3.37 3.20 -14.66
CA GLU A 2 -2.70 2.66 -13.46
C GLU A 2 -2.86 1.13 -13.25
N SER A 3 -4.06 0.60 -13.48
CA SER A 3 -4.31 -0.85 -13.39
C SER A 3 -3.42 -1.68 -14.35
N GLN A 4 -3.11 -1.14 -15.53
CA GLN A 4 -2.21 -1.79 -16.50
C GLN A 4 -0.76 -1.80 -15.99
N ILE A 5 -0.32 -0.72 -15.33
CA ILE A 5 1.02 -0.64 -14.72
C ILE A 5 1.12 -1.65 -13.57
N GLN A 6 0.09 -1.77 -12.73
CA GLN A 6 0.03 -2.79 -11.69
C GLN A 6 0.07 -4.22 -12.24
N ALA A 7 -0.68 -4.50 -13.31
CA ALA A 7 -0.68 -5.82 -13.94
C ALA A 7 0.70 -6.17 -14.52
N ALA A 8 1.37 -5.21 -15.17
CA ALA A 8 2.72 -5.40 -15.67
C ALA A 8 3.73 -5.62 -14.53
N LEU A 9 3.64 -4.84 -13.45
CA LEU A 9 4.48 -5.02 -12.27
C LEU A 9 4.26 -6.40 -11.63
N GLN A 10 3.01 -6.81 -11.42
CA GLN A 10 2.66 -8.15 -10.95
C GLN A 10 3.30 -9.26 -11.80
N LEU A 11 3.27 -9.10 -13.11
CA LEU A 11 3.83 -10.08 -14.04
C LEU A 11 5.37 -10.17 -13.95
N ILE A 12 6.04 -9.04 -13.75
CA ILE A 12 7.50 -8.96 -13.56
C ILE A 12 7.93 -9.55 -12.20
N LEU A 13 7.14 -9.30 -11.16
CA LEU A 13 7.42 -9.76 -9.79
C LEU A 13 7.17 -11.27 -9.64
N LYS A 14 6.31 -11.85 -10.49
CA LYS A 14 5.98 -13.27 -10.48
C LYS A 14 7.24 -14.13 -10.73
N GLN A 15 7.41 -15.20 -9.94
CA GLN A 15 8.54 -16.16 -10.03
C GLN A 15 9.92 -15.57 -9.71
N ARG A 16 9.99 -14.42 -9.01
CA ARG A 16 11.25 -13.84 -8.54
C ARG A 16 11.15 -13.45 -7.07
N THR A 17 12.27 -13.51 -6.36
CA THR A 17 12.36 -12.88 -5.04
C THR A 17 12.52 -11.38 -5.26
N SER A 18 11.49 -10.62 -4.89
CA SER A 18 11.44 -9.18 -5.12
C SER A 18 11.32 -8.45 -3.80
N ILE A 19 12.18 -7.46 -3.59
CA ILE A 19 12.10 -6.57 -2.42
C ILE A 19 11.60 -5.22 -2.92
N VAL A 20 10.46 -4.77 -2.39
CA VAL A 20 9.81 -3.54 -2.81
C VAL A 20 9.70 -2.59 -1.62
N ILE A 21 10.28 -1.40 -1.76
CA ILE A 21 10.06 -0.28 -0.83
C ILE A 21 8.86 0.50 -1.38
N ALA A 22 7.73 0.44 -0.69
CA ALA A 22 6.47 0.98 -1.18
C ALA A 22 5.91 2.06 -0.23
N HIS A 23 5.48 3.17 -0.84
CA HIS A 23 4.64 4.18 -0.20
C HIS A 23 3.17 4.08 -0.66
N ARG A 24 2.88 3.20 -1.64
CA ARG A 24 1.52 2.96 -2.16
C ARG A 24 0.87 1.79 -1.44
N LEU A 25 -0.32 2.02 -0.88
CA LEU A 25 -1.09 1.01 -0.14
C LEU A 25 -1.38 -0.24 -0.96
N SER A 26 -1.72 -0.07 -2.24
CA SER A 26 -2.02 -1.18 -3.14
C SER A 26 -0.83 -2.10 -3.41
N THR A 27 0.39 -1.54 -3.47
CA THR A 27 1.63 -2.31 -3.60
C THR A 27 1.97 -3.06 -2.32
N VAL A 28 1.82 -2.39 -1.16
CA VAL A 28 2.08 -3.00 0.15
C VAL A 28 1.09 -4.14 0.42
N LYS A 29 -0.19 -3.95 0.11
CA LYS A 29 -1.25 -4.97 0.29
C LYS A 29 -1.03 -6.21 -0.58
N ALA A 30 -0.43 -6.05 -1.75
CA ALA A 30 -0.15 -7.15 -2.67
C ALA A 30 1.12 -7.94 -2.33
N ALA A 31 1.88 -7.55 -1.31
CA ALA A 31 3.10 -8.24 -0.90
C ALA A 31 2.79 -9.52 -0.11
N ASP A 32 3.56 -10.58 -0.38
CA ASP A 32 3.44 -11.85 0.36
C ASP A 32 3.86 -11.70 1.82
N ARG A 33 4.87 -10.85 2.08
CA ARG A 33 5.43 -10.56 3.40
C ARG A 33 5.79 -9.08 3.49
N ILE A 34 5.37 -8.46 4.58
CA ILE A 34 5.58 -7.04 4.88
C ILE A 34 6.51 -6.93 6.08
N LEU A 35 7.51 -6.05 5.96
CA LEU A 35 8.43 -5.69 7.03
C LEU A 35 8.24 -4.20 7.35
N VAL A 36 7.91 -3.90 8.60
CA VAL A 36 7.82 -2.52 9.07
C VAL A 36 9.14 -2.13 9.70
N LEU A 37 9.76 -1.08 9.16
CA LEU A 37 11.02 -0.55 9.62
C LEU A 37 10.80 0.74 10.42
N GLU A 38 11.41 0.82 11.59
CA GLU A 38 11.49 2.06 12.38
C GLU A 38 12.91 2.21 12.93
N ARG A 39 13.53 3.37 12.71
CA ARG A 39 14.87 3.72 13.21
C ARG A 39 15.92 2.62 12.94
N GLY A 40 15.88 2.04 11.74
CA GLY A 40 16.82 1.00 11.30
C GLY A 40 16.57 -0.40 11.88
N ARG A 41 15.44 -0.64 12.56
CA ARG A 41 15.04 -1.96 13.08
C ARG A 41 13.72 -2.41 12.48
N ILE A 42 13.60 -3.72 12.28
CA ILE A 42 12.33 -4.36 11.93
C ILE A 42 11.51 -4.45 13.22
N ILE A 43 10.41 -3.71 13.27
CA ILE A 43 9.52 -3.67 14.45
C ILE A 43 8.32 -4.59 14.29
N GLU A 44 7.91 -4.87 13.05
CA GLU A 44 6.84 -5.81 12.75
C GLU A 44 7.09 -6.57 11.44
N GLU A 45 6.56 -7.78 11.39
CA GLU A 45 6.63 -8.67 10.24
C GLU A 45 5.33 -9.47 10.11
N GLY A 46 4.85 -9.67 8.87
CA GLY A 46 3.72 -10.56 8.59
C GLY A 46 3.06 -10.30 7.25
N SER A 47 1.92 -10.96 7.01
CA SER A 47 1.01 -10.61 5.92
C SER A 47 0.18 -9.37 6.27
N HIS A 48 -0.39 -8.71 5.27
CA HIS A 48 -1.30 -7.58 5.46
C HIS A 48 -2.38 -7.90 6.50
N ASP A 49 -3.11 -9.00 6.33
CA ASP A 49 -4.22 -9.36 7.20
C ASP A 49 -3.76 -9.61 8.65
N SER A 50 -2.62 -10.28 8.83
CA SER A 50 -2.07 -10.53 10.18
C SER A 50 -1.65 -9.24 10.89
N LEU A 51 -1.01 -8.33 10.16
CA LEU A 51 -0.55 -7.04 10.68
C LEU A 51 -1.73 -6.11 11.02
N MET A 52 -2.77 -6.10 10.16
CA MET A 52 -3.99 -5.35 10.42
C MET A 52 -4.72 -5.89 11.65
N ALA A 53 -4.84 -7.21 11.79
CA ALA A 53 -5.49 -7.84 12.95
C ALA A 53 -4.75 -7.54 14.28
N ARG A 54 -3.43 -7.35 14.24
CA ARG A 54 -2.64 -6.96 15.43
C ARG A 54 -2.86 -5.51 15.86
N GLY A 55 -3.38 -4.64 14.98
CA GLY A 55 -3.59 -3.22 15.29
C GLY A 55 -2.31 -2.46 15.63
N GLY A 56 -1.15 -2.92 15.13
CA GLY A 56 0.17 -2.38 15.43
C GLY A 56 0.54 -1.10 14.66
N HIS A 57 1.83 -0.85 14.53
CA HIS A 57 2.37 0.31 13.79
C HIS A 57 1.98 0.25 12.32
N TYR A 58 1.96 -0.95 11.74
CA TYR A 58 1.47 -1.15 10.38
C TYR A 58 0.04 -0.65 10.20
N ALA A 59 -0.89 -1.04 11.09
CA ALA A 59 -2.29 -0.66 10.99
C ALA A 59 -2.48 0.86 11.13
N ALA A 60 -1.79 1.48 12.09
CA ALA A 60 -1.82 2.93 12.28
C ALA A 60 -1.27 3.71 11.07
N LEU A 61 -0.16 3.24 10.49
CA LEU A 61 0.38 3.79 9.24
C LEU A 61 -0.62 3.61 8.10
N TYR A 62 -1.16 2.40 7.93
CA TYR A 62 -2.12 2.05 6.89
C TYR A 62 -3.34 2.97 6.94
N GLU A 63 -3.95 3.17 8.11
CA GLU A 63 -5.08 4.09 8.30
C GLU A 63 -4.72 5.54 7.98
N THR A 64 -3.53 5.98 8.37
CA THR A 64 -3.06 7.36 8.13
C THR A 64 -2.87 7.60 6.63
N TYR A 65 -2.19 6.69 5.92
CA TYR A 65 -2.02 6.77 4.47
C TYR A 65 -3.33 6.57 3.72
N PHE A 66 -4.22 5.70 4.21
CA PHE A 66 -5.52 5.46 3.59
C PHE A 66 -6.38 6.72 3.65
N ARG A 67 -6.38 7.42 4.80
CA ARG A 67 -7.02 8.73 4.92
C ARG A 67 -6.49 9.73 3.88
N HIS A 68 -5.18 9.82 3.69
CA HIS A 68 -4.59 10.74 2.70
C HIS A 68 -4.91 10.35 1.24
N GLN A 69 -4.78 9.07 0.86
CA GLN A 69 -5.16 8.63 -0.48
C GLN A 69 -6.67 8.72 -0.73
N SER A 70 -7.51 8.53 0.30
CA SER A 70 -8.95 8.73 0.20
C SER A 70 -9.31 10.20 0.00
N LEU A 71 -8.56 11.14 0.60
CA LEU A 71 -8.74 12.56 0.39
C LEU A 71 -8.38 12.94 -1.05
N GLU A 72 -7.22 12.51 -1.56
CA GLU A 72 -6.88 12.71 -2.98
C GLU A 72 -7.92 12.09 -3.93
N PHE A 73 -8.46 10.91 -3.58
CA PHE A 73 -9.50 10.24 -4.34
C PHE A 73 -10.84 11.01 -4.31
N LEU A 74 -11.25 11.51 -3.14
CA LEU A 74 -12.45 12.34 -2.97
C LEU A 74 -12.32 13.70 -3.66
N GLU A 75 -11.15 14.34 -3.56
CA GLU A 75 -10.82 15.59 -4.25
C GLU A 75 -10.80 15.40 -5.77
N SER A 76 -10.22 14.29 -6.26
CA SER A 76 -10.25 13.93 -7.68
C SER A 76 -11.68 13.76 -8.18
N ARG A 77 -12.55 13.05 -7.43
CA ARG A 77 -13.98 12.90 -7.78
C ARG A 77 -14.73 14.22 -7.76
N ARG A 78 -14.48 15.09 -6.78
CA ARG A 78 -15.12 16.41 -6.69
C ARG A 78 -14.74 17.29 -7.89
N ARG A 79 -13.46 17.31 -8.25
CA ARG A 79 -12.94 18.10 -9.36
C ARG A 79 -13.46 17.62 -10.73
N SER A 80 -13.66 16.31 -10.90
CA SER A 80 -14.32 15.74 -12.08
C SER A 80 -15.83 16.01 -12.15
N ALA A 81 -16.50 16.22 -11.01
CA ALA A 81 -17.92 16.57 -10.95
C ALA A 81 -18.18 18.07 -11.16
N GLU A 82 -17.21 18.93 -10.88
CA GLU A 82 -17.28 20.39 -11.11
C GLU A 82 -16.91 20.81 -12.55
N THR A 83 -16.37 19.90 -13.36
CA THR A 83 -16.03 20.13 -14.78
C THR A 83 -17.03 19.52 -15.77
N ALA A 84 -18.14 18.97 -15.30
CA ALA A 84 -19.26 18.44 -16.10
C ALA A 84 -20.51 19.31 -15.89
#